data_AF-A0A9D9E941-F1
#
_entry.id   AF-A0A9D9E941-F1
#
_cell.length_a   1.000
_cell.length_b   1.000
_cell.length_c   1.000
_cell.angle_alpha   90.00
_cell.angle_beta   90.00
_cell.angle_gamma   90.00
#
_symmetry.space_group_name_H-M   'P 1'
#
loop_
_entity.id
_entity.type
_entity.pdbx_description
1 polymer ?
#
loop_
_entity_poly.entity_id
_entity_poly.type
_entity_poly.pdbx_seq_one_letter_code
_entity_poly.pdbx_strand_id
1 'polypeptide(L)'
;MEGKAAASEREFFKAVFISDADSVMEGVAKGPATSDEAFFNALSDNLEDVKAAASRADWQGARKLFASCIRSQLDRERFFTIPYEIPENIFKLPGESDSEAVKRIEDFKVVSVGVMGDFSAQGRIGWKSNPTYNAYKEWTWQLSRHNEIKMMAHEYNLTGDERIAHSALGIMRSWIEDAVMPPLGTSGYATKCWRTIECGIRMGANWPYILFSFSYLAFGDMTRQ
;
A
#
# COMPACT_ATOMS: atom_id res chain seq x y z
N MET A 1 -29.11 17.47 -3.66
CA MET A 1 -27.67 17.37 -3.37
C MET A 1 -27.25 15.96 -2.92
N GLU A 2 -28.13 14.96 -2.98
CA GLU A 2 -27.87 13.59 -2.46
C GLU A 2 -27.34 12.60 -3.52
N GLY A 3 -27.30 12.98 -4.80
CA GLY A 3 -26.92 12.07 -5.89
C GLY A 3 -25.42 11.94 -6.18
N LYS A 4 -24.55 12.83 -5.66
CA LYS A 4 -23.10 12.81 -5.96
C LYS A 4 -22.28 12.00 -4.96
N ALA A 5 -22.70 11.91 -3.69
CA ALA A 5 -21.98 11.16 -2.66
C ALA A 5 -22.14 9.63 -2.84
N ALA A 6 -23.33 9.16 -3.21
CA ALA A 6 -23.58 7.74 -3.49
C ALA A 6 -22.85 7.22 -4.75
N ALA A 7 -22.51 8.12 -5.68
CA ALA A 7 -21.76 7.78 -6.89
C ALA A 7 -20.26 7.59 -6.59
N SER A 8 -19.67 8.38 -5.68
CA SER A 8 -18.27 8.19 -5.24
C SER A 8 -18.09 6.94 -4.37
N GLU A 9 -19.11 6.54 -3.62
CA GLU A 9 -19.10 5.33 -2.78
C GLU A 9 -19.12 4.03 -3.62
N ARG A 10 -19.89 4.00 -4.71
CA ARG A 10 -19.94 2.85 -5.64
C ARG A 10 -18.66 2.68 -6.46
N GLU A 11 -18.02 3.78 -6.85
CA GLU A 11 -16.70 3.75 -7.52
C GLU A 11 -15.60 3.26 -6.56
N PHE A 12 -15.68 3.62 -5.28
CA PHE A 12 -14.71 3.23 -4.25
C PHE A 12 -14.77 1.73 -3.91
N PHE A 13 -15.96 1.13 -3.79
CA PHE A 13 -16.07 -0.31 -3.52
C PHE A 13 -15.59 -1.20 -4.69
N LYS A 14 -15.73 -0.72 -5.94
CA LYS A 14 -15.08 -1.35 -7.09
C LYS A 14 -13.56 -1.30 -6.98
N ALA A 15 -13.00 -0.14 -6.60
CA ALA A 15 -11.56 0.03 -6.50
C ALA A 15 -10.93 -0.83 -5.38
N VAL A 16 -11.63 -1.06 -4.26
CA VAL A 16 -11.04 -1.67 -3.04
C VAL A 16 -11.20 -3.20 -2.98
N PHE A 17 -12.27 -3.78 -3.54
CA PHE A 17 -12.56 -5.20 -3.32
C PHE A 17 -13.10 -6.00 -4.51
N ILE A 18 -13.25 -5.41 -5.71
CA ILE A 18 -13.75 -6.14 -6.89
C ILE A 18 -12.75 -5.98 -8.03
N SER A 19 -11.90 -6.98 -8.24
CA SER A 19 -11.39 -7.20 -9.60
C SER A 19 -12.52 -7.85 -10.38
N ASP A 20 -13.21 -7.08 -11.22
CA ASP A 20 -13.95 -7.68 -12.32
C ASP A 20 -12.90 -8.42 -13.16
N ALA A 21 -12.92 -9.75 -13.06
CA ALA A 21 -12.27 -10.60 -14.03
C ALA A 21 -12.95 -10.31 -15.37
N ASP A 22 -12.29 -9.48 -16.20
CA ASP A 22 -12.29 -9.54 -17.67
C ASP A 22 -11.76 -8.21 -18.25
N SER A 23 -10.44 -8.05 -18.26
CA SER A 23 -9.76 -7.31 -19.33
C SER A 23 -8.36 -7.87 -19.53
N VAL A 24 -8.26 -8.92 -20.35
CA VAL A 24 -6.98 -9.40 -20.88
C VAL A 24 -6.50 -8.38 -21.92
N MET A 25 -5.71 -7.40 -21.48
CA MET A 25 -4.78 -6.70 -22.37
C MET A 25 -3.49 -7.52 -22.37
N GLU A 26 -3.10 -8.04 -23.53
CA GLU A 26 -1.88 -8.82 -23.71
C GLU A 26 -0.64 -8.12 -23.11
N GLY A 27 0.10 -8.82 -22.25
CA GLY A 27 1.56 -8.68 -22.16
C GLY A 27 2.20 -8.17 -20.86
N VAL A 28 1.45 -7.75 -19.83
CA VAL A 28 2.07 -7.35 -18.55
C VAL A 28 1.30 -7.96 -17.37
N ALA A 29 1.97 -8.82 -16.60
CA ALA A 29 1.41 -9.35 -15.36
C ALA A 29 1.03 -8.20 -14.41
N LYS A 30 -0.22 -8.19 -13.94
CA LYS A 30 -0.73 -7.30 -12.90
C LYS A 30 -0.93 -8.08 -11.62
N GLY A 31 -0.60 -7.45 -10.49
CA GLY A 31 -0.83 -8.01 -9.17
C GLY A 31 -2.30 -7.94 -8.75
N PRO A 32 -2.67 -8.62 -7.64
CA PRO A 32 -1.81 -9.45 -6.81
C PRO A 32 -1.38 -10.75 -7.52
N ALA A 33 -0.17 -11.22 -7.23
CA ALA A 33 0.38 -12.45 -7.84
C ALA A 33 -0.27 -13.74 -7.30
N THR A 34 -1.01 -13.65 -6.20
CA THR A 34 -1.62 -14.77 -5.49
C THR A 34 -3.13 -14.61 -5.50
N SER A 35 -3.85 -15.66 -5.89
CA SER A 35 -5.32 -15.70 -5.81
C SER A 35 -5.79 -15.86 -4.35
N ASP A 36 -7.05 -15.54 -4.08
CA ASP A 36 -7.65 -15.80 -2.76
C ASP A 36 -7.52 -17.28 -2.35
N GLU A 37 -7.81 -18.18 -3.28
CA GLU A 37 -7.67 -19.62 -3.04
C GLU A 37 -6.25 -20.00 -2.62
N ALA A 38 -5.23 -19.57 -3.39
CA ALA A 38 -3.84 -19.88 -3.07
C ALA A 38 -3.40 -19.25 -1.73
N PHE A 39 -3.86 -18.03 -1.44
CA PHE A 39 -3.58 -17.34 -0.18
C PHE A 39 -4.19 -18.06 1.02
N PHE A 40 -5.50 -18.31 1.02
CA PHE A 40 -6.20 -18.93 2.15
C PHE A 40 -5.86 -20.42 2.34
N ASN A 41 -5.42 -21.10 1.28
CA ASN A 41 -4.88 -22.46 1.39
C ASN A 41 -3.51 -22.49 2.06
N ALA A 42 -2.71 -21.43 1.93
CA ALA A 42 -1.37 -21.34 2.54
C ALA A 42 -1.39 -20.94 4.03
N LEU A 43 -2.53 -20.47 4.56
CA LEU A 43 -2.64 -20.07 5.97
C LEU A 43 -2.67 -21.28 6.92
N SER A 44 -2.17 -21.06 8.15
CA SER A 44 -2.19 -22.03 9.25
C SER A 44 -3.61 -22.39 9.69
N ASP A 45 -3.76 -23.57 10.30
CA ASP A 45 -5.06 -24.16 10.63
C ASP A 45 -5.77 -23.49 11.83
N ASN A 46 -5.12 -22.59 12.55
CA ASN A 46 -5.68 -21.89 13.72
C ASN A 46 -6.64 -20.72 13.36
N LEU A 47 -7.13 -20.67 12.11
CA LEU A 47 -8.06 -19.66 11.61
C LEU A 47 -9.38 -20.32 11.16
N GLU A 48 -10.03 -21.07 12.05
CA GLU A 48 -11.17 -21.96 11.73
C GLU A 48 -12.27 -21.26 10.91
N ASP A 49 -12.74 -20.09 11.35
CA ASP A 49 -13.79 -19.34 10.64
C ASP A 49 -13.35 -18.87 9.25
N VAL A 50 -12.09 -18.43 9.12
CA VAL A 50 -11.50 -18.02 7.84
C VAL A 50 -11.42 -19.22 6.89
N LYS A 51 -10.96 -20.37 7.38
CA LYS A 51 -10.86 -21.62 6.60
C LYS A 51 -12.24 -22.15 6.22
N ALA A 52 -13.24 -22.02 7.10
CA ALA A 52 -14.61 -22.40 6.81
C ALA A 52 -15.24 -21.52 5.72
N ALA A 53 -14.98 -20.21 5.71
CA ALA A 53 -15.40 -19.34 4.61
C ALA A 53 -14.67 -19.69 3.30
N ALA A 54 -13.34 -19.88 3.37
CA ALA A 54 -12.51 -20.24 2.22
C ALA A 54 -12.91 -21.58 1.58
N SER A 55 -13.27 -22.60 2.37
CA SER A 55 -13.69 -23.92 1.85
C SER A 55 -15.01 -23.88 1.08
N ARG A 56 -15.83 -22.85 1.29
CA ARG A 56 -17.04 -22.56 0.54
C ARG A 56 -16.82 -21.58 -0.62
N ALA A 57 -15.56 -21.22 -0.90
CA ALA A 57 -15.19 -20.16 -1.85
C ALA A 57 -15.81 -18.79 -1.53
N ASP A 58 -16.18 -18.53 -0.27
CA ASP A 58 -16.63 -17.22 0.21
C ASP A 58 -15.41 -16.32 0.47
N TRP A 59 -14.78 -15.85 -0.60
CA TRP A 59 -13.55 -15.06 -0.52
C TRP A 59 -13.76 -13.71 0.15
N GLN A 60 -14.93 -13.10 -0.05
CA GLN A 60 -15.27 -11.83 0.60
C GLN A 60 -15.40 -12.02 2.11
N GLY A 61 -16.11 -13.07 2.55
CA GLY A 61 -16.22 -13.45 3.95
C GLY A 61 -14.85 -13.79 4.56
N ALA A 62 -14.05 -14.60 3.87
CA ALA A 62 -12.71 -14.98 4.31
C ALA A 62 -11.80 -13.75 4.52
N ARG A 63 -11.81 -12.79 3.59
CA ARG A 63 -11.05 -11.52 3.73
C ARG A 63 -11.50 -10.70 4.93
N LYS A 64 -12.82 -10.58 5.16
CA LYS A 64 -13.37 -9.85 6.30
C LYS A 64 -12.97 -10.49 7.63
N LEU A 65 -13.13 -11.80 7.74
CA LEU A 65 -12.77 -12.57 8.94
C LEU A 65 -11.25 -12.49 9.19
N PHE A 66 -10.44 -12.63 8.14
CA PHE A 66 -8.98 -12.51 8.25
C PHE A 66 -8.57 -11.12 8.72
N ALA A 67 -9.11 -10.05 8.12
CA ALA A 67 -8.84 -8.68 8.54
C ALA A 67 -9.25 -8.44 10.01
N SER A 68 -10.39 -8.98 10.44
CA SER A 68 -10.84 -8.93 11.84
C SER A 68 -9.87 -9.65 12.77
N CYS A 69 -9.43 -10.85 12.40
CA CYS A 69 -8.45 -11.61 13.16
C CYS A 69 -7.14 -10.83 13.32
N ILE A 70 -6.58 -10.29 12.22
CA ILE A 70 -5.38 -9.46 12.28
C ILE A 70 -5.57 -8.26 13.22
N ARG A 71 -6.65 -7.47 13.05
CA ARG A 71 -6.94 -6.32 13.92
C ARG A 71 -7.02 -6.68 15.40
N SER A 72 -7.56 -7.86 15.73
CA SER A 72 -7.67 -8.33 17.11
C SER A 72 -6.31 -8.67 17.75
N GLN A 73 -5.28 -8.93 16.94
CA GLN A 73 -3.93 -9.27 17.40
C GLN A 73 -2.98 -8.07 17.41
N LEU A 74 -3.36 -6.96 16.76
CA LEU A 74 -2.54 -5.75 16.75
C LEU A 74 -2.68 -5.01 18.08
N ASP A 75 -1.57 -4.81 18.77
CA ASP A 75 -1.48 -3.93 19.94
C ASP A 75 -0.98 -2.54 19.51
N ARG A 76 -1.92 -1.71 19.08
CA ARG A 76 -1.63 -0.36 18.53
C ARG A 76 -0.99 0.56 19.56
N GLU A 77 -1.51 0.56 20.78
CA GLU A 77 -1.02 1.43 21.85
C GLU A 77 0.44 1.12 22.16
N ARG A 78 0.77 -0.17 22.31
CA ARG A 78 2.15 -0.61 22.53
C ARG A 78 3.05 -0.33 21.33
N PHE A 79 2.56 -0.55 20.10
CA PHE A 79 3.38 -0.32 18.92
C PHE A 79 3.84 1.16 18.83
N PHE A 80 2.93 2.10 19.07
CA PHE A 80 3.23 3.53 18.99
C PHE A 80 3.94 4.11 20.23
N THR A 81 4.31 3.29 21.22
CA THR A 81 5.34 3.71 22.20
C THR A 81 6.73 3.78 21.59
N ILE A 82 6.94 3.11 20.45
CA ILE A 82 8.19 3.21 19.68
C ILE A 82 8.17 4.56 18.96
N PRO A 83 9.17 5.44 19.19
CA PRO A 83 9.23 6.74 18.53
C PRO A 83 9.23 6.60 17.01
N TYR A 84 8.61 7.57 16.34
CA TYR A 84 8.68 7.63 14.88
C TYR A 84 10.13 7.87 14.42
N GLU A 85 10.65 6.92 13.66
CA GLU A 85 11.96 7.04 13.02
C GLU A 85 11.81 7.69 11.64
N ILE A 86 12.45 8.86 11.49
CA ILE A 86 12.56 9.57 10.24
C ILE A 86 13.45 8.77 9.29
N PRO A 87 12.97 8.38 8.09
CA PRO A 87 13.81 7.66 7.14
C PRO A 87 15.03 8.50 6.71
N GLU A 88 16.22 7.88 6.68
CA GLU A 88 17.46 8.53 6.22
C GLU A 88 17.46 8.86 4.71
N ASN A 89 16.59 8.21 3.94
CA ASN A 89 16.49 8.41 2.49
C ASN A 89 15.94 9.81 2.16
N ILE A 90 16.42 10.39 1.06
CA ILE A 90 15.87 11.65 0.55
C ILE A 90 14.61 11.35 -0.28
N PHE A 91 13.45 11.47 0.37
CA PHE A 91 12.11 11.34 -0.23
C PHE A 91 11.24 12.62 -0.15
N LYS A 92 11.83 13.69 0.42
CA LYS A 92 11.23 15.03 0.49
C LYS A 92 12.15 16.05 -0.18
N LEU A 93 11.56 17.16 -0.62
CA LEU A 93 12.31 18.31 -1.08
C LEU A 93 12.97 19.04 0.10
N PRO A 94 14.08 19.78 -0.12
CA PRO A 94 14.70 20.58 0.94
C PRO A 94 13.71 21.59 1.55
N GLY A 95 13.55 21.54 2.88
CA GLY A 95 12.65 22.43 3.62
C GLY A 95 11.16 22.06 3.54
N GLU A 96 10.80 20.98 2.85
CA GLU A 96 9.40 20.55 2.71
C GLU A 96 8.86 19.93 4.00
N SER A 97 7.75 20.47 4.48
CA SER A 97 6.97 19.90 5.58
C SER A 97 6.28 18.60 5.16
N ASP A 98 5.88 17.77 6.13
CA ASP A 98 5.20 16.51 5.84
C ASP A 98 3.83 16.75 5.18
N SER A 99 3.08 17.78 5.59
CA SER A 99 1.83 18.18 4.93
C SER A 99 2.02 18.64 3.48
N GLU A 100 3.09 19.37 3.17
CA GLU A 100 3.41 19.75 1.77
C GLU A 100 3.79 18.51 0.95
N ALA A 101 4.59 17.61 1.52
CA ALA A 101 4.96 16.36 0.87
C ALA A 101 3.72 15.50 0.59
N VAL A 102 2.77 15.38 1.53
CA VAL A 102 1.48 14.68 1.34
C VAL A 102 0.76 15.23 0.10
N LYS A 103 0.56 16.54 0.01
CA LYS A 103 -0.15 17.18 -1.13
C LYS A 103 0.56 16.91 -2.45
N ARG A 104 1.89 16.97 -2.46
CA ARG A 104 2.70 16.68 -3.64
C ARG A 104 2.56 15.21 -4.07
N ILE A 105 2.58 14.29 -3.12
CA ILE A 105 2.46 12.84 -3.38
C ILE A 105 1.06 12.51 -3.94
N GLU A 106 0.02 13.19 -3.46
CA GLU A 106 -1.35 13.06 -3.98
C GLU A 106 -1.51 13.58 -5.41
N ASP A 107 -0.66 14.51 -5.82
CA ASP A 107 -0.51 14.96 -7.21
C ASP A 107 0.46 14.06 -8.01
N PHE A 108 0.70 12.83 -7.53
CA PHE A 108 1.56 11.81 -8.14
C PHE A 108 3.00 12.25 -8.40
N LYS A 109 3.50 13.21 -7.61
CA LYS A 109 4.89 13.67 -7.65
C LYS A 109 5.64 13.06 -6.47
N VAL A 110 6.62 12.19 -6.76
CA VAL A 110 7.39 11.48 -5.73
C VAL A 110 8.87 11.79 -5.87
N VAL A 111 9.57 11.89 -4.74
CA VAL A 111 11.03 12.12 -4.72
C VAL A 111 11.69 10.83 -4.27
N SER A 112 12.74 10.43 -4.98
CA SER A 112 13.62 9.34 -4.58
C SER A 112 15.03 9.72 -4.92
N VAL A 113 16.00 9.39 -4.05
CA VAL A 113 17.41 9.82 -4.15
C VAL A 113 17.59 11.32 -4.45
N GLY A 114 16.67 12.16 -3.94
CA GLY A 114 16.67 13.60 -4.19
C GLY A 114 16.24 14.04 -5.60
N VAL A 115 15.78 13.11 -6.45
CA VAL A 115 15.28 13.40 -7.80
C VAL A 115 13.77 13.21 -7.85
N MET A 116 13.08 14.24 -8.36
CA MET A 116 11.63 14.22 -8.56
C MET A 116 11.24 13.31 -9.74
N GLY A 117 10.26 12.46 -9.54
CA GLY A 117 9.43 11.86 -10.59
C GLY A 117 8.06 12.54 -10.59
N ASP A 118 7.72 13.21 -11.68
CA ASP A 118 6.40 13.81 -11.88
C ASP A 118 5.55 12.86 -12.73
N PHE A 119 4.51 12.30 -12.12
CA PHE A 119 3.55 11.42 -12.80
C PHE A 119 2.13 12.00 -12.85
N SER A 120 1.98 13.30 -12.63
CA SER A 120 0.69 13.98 -12.60
C SER A 120 -0.11 13.77 -13.89
N ALA A 121 0.56 13.82 -15.04
CA ALA A 121 -0.07 13.59 -16.35
C ALA A 121 -0.62 12.16 -16.53
N GLN A 122 -0.06 11.16 -15.83
CA GLN A 122 -0.53 9.77 -15.88
C GLN A 122 -1.63 9.49 -14.84
N GLY A 123 -1.81 10.37 -13.85
CA GLY A 123 -2.75 10.15 -12.75
C GLY A 123 -2.41 8.93 -11.88
N ARG A 124 -1.17 8.42 -11.94
CA ARG A 124 -0.67 7.32 -11.10
C ARG A 124 0.86 7.28 -11.12
N ILE A 125 1.48 6.80 -10.04
CA ILE A 125 2.94 6.69 -9.92
C ILE A 125 3.48 5.60 -10.88
N GLY A 126 4.53 5.93 -11.62
CA GLY A 126 5.28 4.97 -12.43
C GLY A 126 6.27 4.16 -11.60
N TRP A 127 5.82 3.10 -10.92
CA TRP A 127 6.67 2.32 -9.98
C TRP A 127 7.89 1.64 -10.59
N LYS A 128 7.89 1.42 -11.92
CA LYS A 128 9.01 0.83 -12.67
C LYS A 128 9.83 1.87 -13.45
N SER A 129 9.51 3.15 -13.29
CA SER A 129 10.17 4.27 -13.96
C SER A 129 11.51 4.60 -13.30
N ASN A 130 12.33 5.35 -14.03
CA ASN A 130 13.55 5.95 -13.52
C ASN A 130 13.78 7.29 -14.23
N PRO A 131 13.46 8.44 -13.58
CA PRO A 131 13.60 9.77 -14.15
C PRO A 131 15.02 10.32 -14.06
N THR A 132 15.98 9.58 -13.49
CA THR A 132 17.36 10.06 -13.38
C THR A 132 18.04 10.09 -14.75
N TYR A 133 18.81 11.15 -15.02
CA TYR A 133 19.49 11.35 -16.31
C TYR A 133 20.49 10.23 -16.66
N ASN A 134 21.04 9.56 -15.65
CA ASN A 134 22.06 8.52 -15.75
C ASN A 134 21.51 7.11 -15.50
N ALA A 135 20.18 6.92 -15.47
CA ALA A 135 19.54 5.65 -15.16
C ALA A 135 20.02 5.03 -13.83
N TYR A 136 20.27 5.87 -12.82
CA TYR A 136 20.70 5.44 -11.49
C TYR A 136 19.63 4.56 -10.85
N LYS A 137 19.91 3.25 -10.77
CA LYS A 137 18.95 2.22 -10.34
C LYS A 137 18.40 2.44 -8.93
N GLU A 138 19.16 3.12 -8.07
CA GLU A 138 18.72 3.43 -6.71
C GLU A 138 17.47 4.29 -6.68
N TRP A 139 17.15 5.05 -7.72
CA TRP A 139 15.88 5.78 -7.77
C TRP A 139 14.67 4.83 -7.64
N THR A 140 14.61 3.81 -8.50
CA THR A 140 13.49 2.85 -8.52
C THR A 140 13.52 1.93 -7.30
N TRP A 141 14.71 1.52 -6.86
CA TRP A 141 14.87 0.73 -5.65
C TRP A 141 14.40 1.50 -4.41
N GLN A 142 14.89 2.72 -4.17
CA GLN A 142 14.52 3.49 -2.98
C GLN A 142 13.05 3.93 -2.98
N LEU A 143 12.46 4.23 -4.14
CA LEU A 143 11.02 4.48 -4.23
C LEU A 143 10.21 3.29 -3.70
N SER A 144 10.68 2.07 -3.97
CA SER A 144 10.07 0.83 -3.48
C SER A 144 10.33 0.57 -1.99
N ARG A 145 10.91 1.50 -1.22
CA ARG A 145 10.98 1.42 0.25
C ARG A 145 9.69 1.90 0.90
N HIS A 146 8.92 2.76 0.23
CA HIS A 146 7.66 3.34 0.72
C HIS A 146 7.81 4.23 1.97
N ASN A 147 8.88 5.05 1.99
CA ASN A 147 9.08 6.03 3.05
C ASN A 147 7.99 7.10 3.04
N GLU A 148 7.50 7.43 1.85
CA GLU A 148 6.39 8.33 1.57
C GLU A 148 5.11 7.82 2.24
N ILE A 149 4.80 6.54 2.06
CA ILE A 149 3.59 5.93 2.62
C ILE A 149 3.70 5.84 4.17
N LYS A 150 4.89 5.54 4.70
CA LYS A 150 5.14 5.59 6.16
C LYS A 150 4.96 7.00 6.72
N MET A 151 5.45 8.03 6.02
CA MET A 151 5.25 9.43 6.42
C MET A 151 3.77 9.82 6.36
N MET A 152 3.05 9.46 5.30
CA MET A 152 1.59 9.70 5.23
C MET A 152 0.84 9.01 6.37
N ALA A 153 1.24 7.78 6.74
CA ALA A 153 0.69 7.09 7.89
C ALA A 153 0.98 7.82 9.21
N HIS A 154 2.16 8.43 9.34
CA HIS A 154 2.52 9.25 10.50
C HIS A 154 1.65 10.52 10.57
N GLU A 155 1.53 11.26 9.47
CA GLU A 155 0.68 12.45 9.37
C GLU A 155 -0.78 12.14 9.67
N TYR A 156 -1.29 10.99 9.20
CA TYR A 156 -2.63 10.52 9.56
C TYR A 156 -2.77 10.31 11.08
N ASN A 157 -1.79 9.69 11.74
CA ASN A 157 -1.87 9.48 13.19
C ASN A 157 -1.83 10.80 13.98
N LEU A 158 -1.16 11.84 13.46
CA LEU A 158 -1.11 13.16 14.09
C LEU A 158 -2.40 13.96 13.89
N THR A 159 -3.01 13.86 12.72
CA THR A 159 -4.10 14.75 12.29
C THR A 159 -5.49 14.12 12.34
N GLY A 160 -5.57 12.80 12.18
CA GLY A 160 -6.82 12.08 11.94
C GLY A 160 -7.43 12.33 10.55
N ASP A 161 -6.71 12.96 9.61
CA ASP A 161 -7.24 13.25 8.27
C ASP A 161 -7.33 11.97 7.42
N GLU A 162 -8.54 11.40 7.31
CA GLU A 162 -8.82 10.17 6.57
C GLU A 162 -8.45 10.26 5.09
N ARG A 163 -8.44 11.45 4.49
CA ARG A 163 -7.98 11.65 3.11
C ARG A 163 -6.55 11.16 2.93
N ILE A 164 -5.65 11.42 3.89
CA ILE A 164 -4.26 10.98 3.85
C ILE A 164 -4.19 9.46 3.83
N ALA A 165 -5.00 8.81 4.67
CA ALA A 165 -5.09 7.36 4.72
C ALA A 165 -5.61 6.75 3.41
N HIS A 166 -6.67 7.33 2.82
CA HIS A 166 -7.20 6.90 1.53
C HIS A 166 -6.16 7.05 0.41
N SER A 167 -5.48 8.19 0.35
CA SER A 167 -4.40 8.44 -0.62
C SER A 167 -3.25 7.43 -0.45
N ALA A 168 -2.80 7.20 0.79
CA ALA A 168 -1.73 6.25 1.09
C ALA A 168 -2.09 4.80 0.70
N LEU A 169 -3.32 4.35 0.99
CA LEU A 169 -3.80 3.03 0.62
C LEU A 169 -3.98 2.88 -0.90
N GLY A 170 -4.43 3.92 -1.60
CA GLY A 170 -4.50 3.95 -3.06
C GLY A 170 -3.12 3.82 -3.71
N ILE A 171 -2.13 4.54 -3.19
CA ILE A 171 -0.73 4.45 -3.61
C ILE A 171 -0.18 3.04 -3.36
N MET A 172 -0.39 2.47 -2.16
CA MET A 172 0.05 1.12 -1.84
C MET A 172 -0.59 0.07 -2.75
N ARG A 173 -1.88 0.20 -3.07
CA ARG A 173 -2.56 -0.68 -4.03
C ARG A 173 -1.94 -0.58 -5.41
N SER A 174 -1.71 0.64 -5.91
CA SER A 174 -1.09 0.84 -7.23
C SER A 174 0.29 0.20 -7.32
N TRP A 175 1.06 0.19 -6.21
CA TRP A 175 2.33 -0.52 -6.14
C TRP A 175 2.14 -2.03 -6.19
N ILE A 176 1.18 -2.60 -5.46
CA ILE A 176 0.90 -4.05 -5.49
C ILE A 176 0.51 -4.51 -6.90
N GLU A 177 -0.28 -3.71 -7.62
CA GLU A 177 -0.68 -3.97 -9.00
C GLU A 177 0.53 -3.98 -9.95
N ASP A 178 1.42 -3.00 -9.84
CA ASP A 178 2.50 -2.80 -10.80
C ASP A 178 3.75 -3.62 -10.44
N ALA A 179 4.12 -3.70 -9.16
CA ALA A 179 5.29 -4.37 -8.65
C ALA A 179 5.05 -5.87 -8.42
N VAL A 180 4.65 -6.60 -9.47
CA VAL A 180 4.51 -8.06 -9.40
C VAL A 180 5.85 -8.71 -9.06
N MET A 181 5.83 -9.65 -8.10
CA MET A 181 7.02 -10.38 -7.67
C MET A 181 7.60 -11.18 -8.85
N PRO A 182 8.90 -11.04 -9.17
CA PRO A 182 9.53 -11.84 -10.20
C PRO A 182 9.65 -13.32 -9.75
N PRO A 183 9.97 -14.25 -10.67
CA PRO A 183 10.19 -15.65 -10.31
C PRO A 183 11.19 -15.80 -9.15
N LEU A 184 10.94 -16.79 -8.29
CA LEU A 184 11.85 -17.13 -7.19
C LEU A 184 13.26 -17.40 -7.75
N GLY A 185 14.28 -16.93 -7.04
CA GLY A 185 15.68 -17.01 -7.47
C GLY A 185 16.14 -15.90 -8.41
N THR A 186 15.25 -14.99 -8.85
CA THR A 186 15.68 -13.79 -9.58
C THR A 186 16.63 -12.95 -8.74
N SER A 187 17.83 -12.65 -9.28
CA SER A 187 18.81 -11.80 -8.59
C SER A 187 18.22 -10.44 -8.25
N GLY A 188 18.43 -9.96 -7.01
CA GLY A 188 17.91 -8.68 -6.56
C GLY A 188 18.30 -7.50 -7.47
N TYR A 189 19.52 -7.51 -8.03
CA TYR A 189 20.01 -6.51 -8.97
C TYR A 189 19.33 -6.51 -10.34
N ALA A 190 18.64 -7.59 -10.69
CA ALA A 190 17.82 -7.72 -11.89
C ALA A 190 16.36 -7.27 -11.65
N THR A 191 15.96 -7.06 -10.39
CA THR A 191 14.62 -6.58 -10.03
C THR A 191 14.57 -5.06 -9.93
N LYS A 192 13.39 -4.48 -10.13
CA LYS A 192 13.13 -3.04 -9.93
C LYS A 192 12.57 -2.71 -8.54
N CYS A 193 11.68 -3.56 -8.01
CA CYS A 193 10.96 -3.30 -6.76
C CYS A 193 11.22 -4.34 -5.65
N TRP A 194 11.92 -5.42 -5.97
CA TRP A 194 12.03 -6.63 -5.14
C TRP A 194 13.46 -6.99 -4.74
N ARG A 195 14.38 -6.02 -4.77
CA ARG A 195 15.73 -6.23 -4.26
C ARG A 195 15.62 -6.48 -2.75
N THR A 196 16.38 -7.47 -2.26
CA THR A 196 16.26 -7.99 -0.89
C THR A 196 16.36 -6.90 0.18
N ILE A 197 17.19 -5.88 -0.03
CA ILE A 197 17.35 -4.74 0.89
C ILE A 197 16.02 -3.98 1.05
N GLU A 198 15.40 -3.58 -0.05
CA GLU A 198 14.10 -2.89 -0.03
C GLU A 198 13.01 -3.75 0.58
N CYS A 199 12.99 -5.06 0.29
CA CYS A 199 12.07 -5.99 0.93
C CYS A 199 12.26 -6.01 2.46
N GLY A 200 13.51 -6.06 2.93
CA GLY A 200 13.86 -6.02 4.35
C GLY A 200 13.41 -4.72 5.03
N ILE A 201 13.64 -3.57 4.40
CA ILE A 201 13.21 -2.26 4.91
C ILE A 201 11.68 -2.17 5.00
N ARG A 202 10.97 -2.64 3.96
CA ARG A 202 9.50 -2.68 3.97
C ARG A 202 8.99 -3.54 5.12
N MET A 203 9.46 -4.77 5.24
CA MET A 203 8.98 -5.70 6.28
C MET A 203 9.42 -5.34 7.70
N GLY A 204 10.62 -4.76 7.85
CA GLY A 204 11.20 -4.46 9.16
C GLY A 204 10.73 -3.14 9.77
N ALA A 205 10.29 -2.18 8.95
CA ALA A 205 9.93 -0.85 9.42
C ALA A 205 8.64 -0.31 8.78
N ASN A 206 8.61 -0.17 7.46
CA ASN A 206 7.59 0.67 6.81
C ASN A 206 6.21 0.00 6.78
N TRP A 207 6.11 -1.26 6.36
CA TRP A 207 4.83 -1.97 6.29
C TRP A 207 4.19 -2.24 7.65
N PRO A 208 4.93 -2.62 8.71
CA PRO A 208 4.37 -2.67 10.06
C PRO A 208 3.76 -1.32 10.45
N TYR A 209 4.50 -0.21 10.31
CA TYR A 209 3.99 1.11 10.68
C TYR A 209 2.70 1.48 9.93
N ILE A 210 2.66 1.23 8.62
CA ILE A 210 1.49 1.46 7.77
C ILE A 210 0.31 0.59 8.22
N LEU A 211 0.54 -0.70 8.48
CA LEU A 211 -0.49 -1.63 8.95
C LEU A 211 -1.10 -1.15 10.27
N PHE A 212 -0.27 -0.85 11.28
CA PHE A 212 -0.74 -0.39 12.59
C PHE A 212 -1.47 0.96 12.52
N SER A 213 -1.10 1.83 11.57
CA SER A 213 -1.73 3.13 11.37
C SER A 213 -3.13 3.00 10.76
N PHE A 214 -3.28 2.15 9.75
CA PHE A 214 -4.50 2.07 8.94
C PHE A 214 -5.41 0.89 9.28
N SER A 215 -4.99 -0.04 10.15
CA SER A 215 -5.78 -1.22 10.51
C SER A 215 -7.14 -0.88 11.13
N TYR A 216 -7.26 0.27 11.79
CA TYR A 216 -8.50 0.73 12.43
C TYR A 216 -9.20 1.86 11.68
N LEU A 217 -8.84 2.11 10.41
CA LEU A 217 -9.71 2.91 9.57
C LEU A 217 -11.08 2.26 9.57
N ALA A 218 -12.02 2.94 10.21
CA ALA A 218 -13.40 2.55 10.23
C ALA A 218 -13.88 2.68 8.79
N PHE A 219 -13.83 1.58 8.03
CA PHE A 219 -14.65 1.47 6.84
C PHE A 219 -16.11 1.37 7.32
N GLY A 220 -16.67 2.51 7.74
CA GLY A 220 -18.05 2.67 8.16
C GLY A 220 -18.46 1.91 9.42
N ASP A 221 -17.77 2.08 10.55
CA ASP A 221 -18.41 1.83 11.85
C ASP A 221 -19.15 3.10 12.30
N MET A 222 -20.44 3.13 11.98
CA MET A 222 -21.44 3.95 12.64
C MET A 222 -21.66 3.48 14.09
N THR A 223 -20.62 3.48 14.92
CA THR A 223 -20.74 3.18 16.36
C THR A 223 -19.71 3.95 17.19
N ARG A 224 -19.55 5.24 16.90
CA ARG A 224 -19.27 6.22 17.96
C ARG A 224 -20.58 6.95 18.27
N GLN A 225 -21.32 6.43 19.25
CA GLN A 225 -22.31 7.21 20.00
C GLN A 225 -21.58 8.17 20.94
#